data_AF-A0A925B6L2-F1
#
_entry.id   AF-A0A925B6L2-F1
#
_cell.length_a   1.000
_cell.length_b   1.000
_cell.length_c   1.000
_cell.angle_alpha   90.00
_cell.angle_beta   90.00
_cell.angle_gamma   90.00
#
_symmetry.space_group_name_H-M   'P 1'
#
loop_
_entity.id
_entity.type
_entity.pdbx_description
1 polymer ?
#
loop_
_entity_poly.entity_id
_entity_poly.type
_entity_poly.pdbx_seq_one_letter_code
_entity_poly.pdbx_strand_id
1 'polypeptide(L)'
;ARTVSRRETQGLPPPALRKVMAADASKLPSHAGLEAGDAGYAIYRITKITPGEYKAGAKGSLEDLAAIDRQTGTEQLEAYVASLRARAKVSVNNANLEKKQ
;
A
#
# COMPACT_ATOMS: atom_id res chain seq x y z
N ALA A 1 20.83 -12.24 11.36
CA ALA A 1 20.05 -10.99 11.23
C ALA A 1 19.29 -11.05 9.91
N ARG A 2 18.03 -10.58 9.85
CA ARG A 2 17.24 -10.55 8.62
C ARG A 2 17.19 -9.12 8.09
N THR A 3 17.53 -8.93 6.84
CA THR A 3 17.36 -7.64 6.15
C THR A 3 15.94 -7.60 5.59
N VAL A 4 15.20 -6.54 5.90
CA VAL A 4 13.82 -6.34 5.43
C VAL A 4 13.74 -5.07 4.59
N SER A 5 12.97 -5.12 3.52
CA SER A 5 12.66 -3.96 2.69
C SER A 5 11.17 -3.94 2.35
N ARG A 6 10.67 -2.84 1.79
CA ARG A 6 9.26 -2.76 1.34
C ARG A 6 8.93 -3.75 0.23
N ARG A 7 9.92 -4.08 -0.62
CA ARG A 7 9.78 -5.06 -1.70
C ARG A 7 9.99 -6.49 -1.19
N GLU A 8 10.86 -6.66 -0.21
CA GLU A 8 11.21 -7.97 0.34
C GLU A 8 10.90 -8.00 1.84
N THR A 9 9.68 -8.40 2.16
CA THR A 9 9.12 -8.33 3.50
C THR A 9 9.57 -9.50 4.40
N GLN A 10 10.25 -10.51 3.83
CA GLN A 10 10.78 -11.69 4.53
C GLN A 10 9.76 -12.35 5.48
N GLY A 11 8.48 -12.35 5.08
CA GLY A 11 7.38 -12.96 5.85
C GLY A 11 6.85 -12.13 7.01
N LEU A 12 7.25 -10.85 7.16
CA LEU A 12 6.65 -9.96 8.15
C LEU A 12 5.23 -9.55 7.72
N PRO A 13 4.25 -9.60 8.64
CA PRO A 13 2.92 -9.10 8.34
C PRO A 13 2.96 -7.59 8.09
N PRO A 14 2.09 -7.04 7.21
CA PRO A 14 2.08 -5.62 6.86
C PRO A 14 2.11 -4.63 8.06
N PRO A 15 1.38 -4.84 9.18
CA PRO A 15 1.48 -3.95 10.33
C PRO A 15 2.85 -3.99 11.02
N ALA A 16 3.51 -5.16 11.08
CA ALA A 16 4.83 -5.31 11.67
C ALA A 16 5.89 -4.63 10.79
N LEU A 17 5.80 -4.85 9.48
CA LEU A 17 6.70 -4.22 8.52
C LEU A 17 6.65 -2.69 8.62
N ARG A 18 5.45 -2.09 8.74
CA ARG A 18 5.29 -0.64 8.91
C ARG A 18 5.97 -0.14 10.19
N LYS A 19 5.73 -0.79 11.34
CA LYS A 19 6.37 -0.39 12.60
C LYS A 19 7.90 -0.52 12.55
N VAL A 20 8.42 -1.59 11.95
CA VAL A 20 9.87 -1.80 11.82
C VAL A 20 10.50 -0.76 10.90
N MET A 21 9.87 -0.44 9.76
CA MET A 21 10.39 0.57 8.83
C MET A 21 10.21 2.02 9.30
N ALA A 22 9.36 2.27 10.30
CA ALA A 22 9.16 3.58 10.91
C ALA A 22 10.15 3.89 12.06
N ALA A 23 11.06 2.96 12.38
CA ALA A 23 12.04 3.17 13.44
C ALA A 23 13.06 4.26 13.09
N ASP A 24 13.41 5.06 14.10
CA ASP A 24 14.38 6.14 13.98
C ASP A 24 15.81 5.59 13.80
N ALA A 25 16.44 5.94 12.68
CA ALA A 25 17.80 5.54 12.34
C ALA A 25 18.86 6.18 13.24
N SER A 26 18.55 7.29 13.92
CA SER A 26 19.45 7.97 14.84
C SER A 26 19.49 7.32 16.23
N LYS A 27 18.57 6.41 16.55
CA LYS A 27 18.44 5.77 17.88
C LYS A 27 18.48 4.25 17.77
N LEU A 28 19.62 3.72 17.32
CA LEU A 28 19.87 2.29 17.22
C LEU A 28 20.62 1.77 18.47
N PRO A 29 20.27 0.58 19.01
CA PRO A 29 19.21 -0.32 18.54
C PRO A 29 17.81 0.14 18.96
N SER A 30 16.87 0.15 18.01
CA SER A 30 15.47 0.47 18.28
C SER A 30 14.63 -0.81 18.40
N HIS A 31 13.63 -0.79 19.27
CA HIS A 31 12.74 -1.93 19.50
C HIS A 31 11.32 -1.57 19.05
N ALA A 32 10.81 -2.27 18.03
CA ALA A 32 9.45 -2.12 17.56
C ALA A 32 8.59 -3.26 18.11
N GLY A 33 7.69 -2.94 19.04
CA GLY A 33 6.69 -3.87 19.56
C GLY A 33 5.40 -3.80 18.75
N LEU A 34 4.86 -4.96 18.37
CA LEU A 34 3.54 -5.09 17.76
C LEU A 34 2.70 -6.10 18.54
N GLU A 35 1.53 -5.65 19.00
CA GLU A 35 0.46 -6.54 19.42
C GLU A 35 -0.17 -7.17 18.18
N ALA A 36 -0.08 -8.49 18.06
CA ALA A 36 -0.65 -9.27 16.98
C ALA A 36 -2.00 -9.89 17.39
N GLY A 37 -2.80 -9.18 18.20
CA GLY A 37 -4.10 -9.66 18.68
C GLY A 37 -4.00 -11.05 19.32
N ASP A 38 -4.83 -11.98 18.86
CA ASP A 38 -4.87 -13.40 19.27
C ASP A 38 -3.54 -14.16 19.10
N ALA A 39 -2.61 -13.66 18.30
CA ALA A 39 -1.30 -14.28 18.06
C ALA A 39 -0.20 -13.83 19.04
N GLY A 40 -0.52 -12.98 20.02
CA GLY A 40 0.42 -12.53 21.07
C GLY A 40 1.23 -11.28 20.72
N TYR A 41 2.36 -11.09 21.41
CA TYR A 41 3.23 -9.91 21.27
C TYR A 41 4.53 -10.24 20.52
N ALA A 42 4.84 -9.49 19.47
CA ALA A 42 6.10 -9.62 18.75
C ALA A 42 6.99 -8.39 19.00
N ILE A 43 8.24 -8.63 19.42
CA ILE A 43 9.26 -7.58 19.59
C ILE A 43 10.32 -7.74 18.50
N TYR A 44 10.48 -6.71 17.69
CA TYR A 44 11.51 -6.64 16.66
C TYR A 44 12.63 -5.72 17.12
N ARG A 45 13.86 -6.26 17.20
CA ARG A 45 15.06 -5.46 17.47
C ARG A 45 15.73 -5.05 16.17
N ILE A 46 15.89 -3.75 15.98
CA ILE A 46 16.43 -3.14 14.77
C ILE A 46 17.85 -2.71 15.08
N THR A 47 18.80 -3.41 14.47
CA THR A 47 20.23 -3.20 14.73
C THR A 47 20.90 -2.26 13.73
N LYS A 48 20.37 -2.19 12.51
CA LYS A 48 20.93 -1.40 11.42
C LYS A 48 19.83 -0.98 10.47
N ILE A 49 19.82 0.29 10.09
CA ILE A 49 18.98 0.83 9.03
C ILE A 49 19.92 1.30 7.92
N THR A 50 19.71 0.77 6.71
CA THR A 50 20.43 1.21 5.53
C THR A 50 19.47 2.07 4.72
N PRO A 51 19.73 3.38 4.54
CA PRO A 51 18.92 4.21 3.67
C PRO A 51 18.97 3.62 2.25
N GLY A 52 17.81 3.53 1.60
CA GLY A 52 17.76 3.14 0.19
C GLY A 52 18.49 4.20 -0.65
N GLU A 53 19.27 3.78 -1.64
CA GLU A 53 19.87 4.71 -2.58
C GLU A 53 18.75 5.44 -3.34
N TYR A 54 18.59 6.74 -3.10
CA TYR A 54 17.80 7.60 -3.97
C TYR A 54 18.59 7.80 -5.26
N LYS A 55 18.36 6.95 -6.25
CA LYS A 55 18.89 7.18 -7.60
C LYS A 55 18.02 8.25 -8.26
N ALA A 56 18.52 9.49 -8.33
CA ALA A 56 17.89 10.55 -9.10
C ALA A 56 17.70 10.07 -10.56
N GLY A 57 16.45 9.91 -11.00
CA GLY A 57 16.11 9.35 -12.31
C GLY A 57 15.75 7.86 -12.32
N ALA A 58 15.86 7.14 -11.18
CA ALA A 58 15.11 5.92 -10.98
C ALA A 58 13.65 6.30 -10.80
N LYS A 59 12.97 6.48 -11.93
CA LYS A 59 11.53 6.21 -11.99
C LYS A 59 11.31 4.92 -11.18
N GLY A 60 10.28 4.91 -10.33
CA GLY A 60 9.90 3.71 -9.58
C GLY A 60 10.03 2.48 -10.47
N SER A 61 10.34 1.31 -9.90
CA SER A 61 10.58 0.08 -10.67
C SER A 61 9.56 -0.01 -11.81
N LEU A 62 9.92 -0.52 -12.99
CA LEU A 62 9.01 -0.57 -14.16
C LEU A 62 7.59 -1.05 -13.78
N GLU A 63 7.49 -1.91 -12.77
CA GLU A 63 6.30 -2.37 -12.06
C GLU A 63 5.48 -1.26 -11.37
N ASP A 64 6.12 -0.35 -10.63
CA ASP A 64 5.50 0.81 -9.96
C ASP A 64 4.87 1.73 -11.00
N LEU A 65 5.57 2.01 -12.10
CA LEU A 65 5.03 2.80 -13.20
C LEU A 65 3.84 2.10 -13.85
N ALA A 66 3.96 0.80 -14.14
CA ALA A 66 2.87 0.03 -14.73
C ALA A 66 1.63 -0.04 -13.82
N ALA A 67 1.82 -0.07 -12.49
CA ALA A 67 0.74 0.00 -11.52
C ALA A 67 0.04 1.36 -11.54
N ILE A 68 0.80 2.46 -11.59
CA ILE A 68 0.27 3.83 -11.71
C ILE A 68 -0.49 4.00 -13.03
N ASP A 69 0.05 3.51 -14.14
CA ASP A 69 -0.58 3.60 -15.46
C ASP A 69 -1.90 2.84 -15.51
N ARG A 70 -1.96 1.63 -14.93
CA ARG A 70 -3.20 0.85 -14.83
C ARG A 70 -4.26 1.58 -14.01
N GLN A 71 -3.88 2.12 -12.84
CA GLN A 71 -4.82 2.83 -11.97
C GLN A 71 -5.36 4.09 -12.68
N THR A 72 -4.47 4.87 -13.29
CA THR A 72 -4.86 6.08 -14.03
C THR A 72 -5.77 5.74 -15.19
N GLY A 73 -5.48 4.67 -15.94
CA GLY A 73 -6.31 4.21 -17.04
C GLY A 73 -7.72 3.81 -16.61
N THR A 74 -7.86 3.11 -15.46
CA THR A 74 -9.17 2.76 -14.91
C THR A 74 -9.98 3.98 -14.47
N GLU A 75 -9.34 4.95 -13.82
CA GLU A 75 -9.98 6.20 -13.38
C GLU A 75 -10.47 7.04 -14.58
N GLN A 76 -9.67 7.11 -15.64
CA GLN A 76 -10.05 7.81 -16.87
C GLN A 76 -11.27 7.18 -17.55
N LEU A 77 -11.31 5.86 -17.64
CA LEU A 77 -12.46 5.15 -18.21
C LEU A 77 -13.73 5.37 -17.38
N GLU A 78 -13.62 5.29 -16.05
CA GLU A 78 -14.74 5.52 -15.15
C GLU A 78 -15.27 6.94 -15.25
N ALA A 79 -14.37 7.94 -15.24
CA ALA A 79 -14.73 9.34 -15.43
C ALA A 79 -15.41 9.59 -16.80
N TYR A 80 -14.93 8.93 -17.86
CA TYR A 80 -15.54 9.02 -19.18
C TYR A 80 -16.97 8.47 -19.18
N VAL A 81 -17.18 7.27 -18.63
CA VAL A 81 -18.52 6.68 -18.51
C VAL A 81 -19.44 7.52 -17.63
N ALA A 82 -18.93 8.05 -16.51
CA ALA A 82 -19.67 8.96 -15.63
C ALA A 82 -20.10 10.24 -16.39
N SER A 83 -19.23 10.81 -17.21
CA SER A 83 -19.54 11.99 -18.02
C SER A 83 -20.65 11.73 -19.05
N LEU A 84 -20.65 10.54 -19.68
CA LEU A 84 -21.71 10.12 -20.61
C LEU A 84 -23.03 9.91 -19.88
N ARG A 85 -22.99 9.26 -18.71
CA ARG A 85 -24.15 9.04 -17.85
C ARG A 85 -24.79 10.36 -17.41
N ALA A 86 -23.97 11.34 -17.03
CA ALA A 86 -24.41 12.67 -16.64
C ALA A 86 -25.09 13.43 -17.79
N ARG A 87 -24.51 13.39 -19.01
CA ARG A 87 -25.10 14.00 -20.21
C ARG A 87 -26.43 13.36 -20.61
N ALA A 88 -26.53 12.04 -20.47
CA ALA A 88 -27.73 11.29 -20.82
C ALA A 88 -28.82 11.32 -19.72
N LYS A 89 -28.62 12.07 -18.61
CA LYS A 89 -29.55 12.12 -17.44
C LYS A 89 -30.02 10.72 -16.99
N VAL A 90 -29.13 9.73 -17.02
CA VAL A 90 -29.50 8.36 -16.67
C VAL A 90 -29.80 8.28 -15.17
N SER A 91 -31.04 7.95 -14.82
CA SER A 91 -31.48 7.71 -13.45
C SER A 91 -31.51 6.20 -13.18
N VAL A 92 -30.78 5.75 -12.15
CA VAL A 92 -30.80 4.35 -11.71
C VAL A 92 -31.88 4.19 -10.65
N ASN A 93 -32.93 3.42 -10.95
CA ASN A 93 -33.99 3.13 -9.99
C ASN A 93 -33.53 2.04 -9.00
N ASN A 94 -32.88 2.48 -7.92
CA ASN A 94 -32.34 1.58 -6.88
C ASN A 94 -33.39 0.63 -6.28
N ALA A 95 -34.66 1.06 -6.18
CA ALA A 95 -35.77 0.24 -5.66
C ALA A 95 -36.06 -1.05 -6.46
N ASN A 96 -35.66 -1.12 -7.74
CA ASN A 96 -35.78 -2.34 -8.56
C ASN A 96 -34.51 -3.18 -8.58
N LEU A 97 -33.36 -2.61 -8.22
CA LEU A 97 -32.08 -3.31 -8.15
C LEU A 97 -31.97 -4.18 -6.89
N GLU A 98 -32.43 -3.67 -5.74
CA GLU A 98 -32.39 -4.39 -4.46
C GLU A 98 -33.35 -5.59 -4.40
N LYS A 99 -34.40 -5.60 -5.23
CA LYS A 99 -35.34 -6.74 -5.35
C LYS A 99 -34.81 -7.90 -6.19
N LYS A 100 -33.66 -7.72 -6.87
CA LYS A 100 -33.10 -8.70 -7.81
C LYS A 100 -31.76 -9.29 -7.32
N GLN A 101 -31.30 -8.88 -6.14
CA GLN A 101 -30.29 -9.62 -5.36
C GLN A 101 -30.99 -10.58 -4.41
#